data_AF-A0A6B3D104-F1
#
_entry.id   AF-A0A6B3D104-F1
#
_cell.length_a   1.000
_cell.length_b   1.000
_cell.length_c   1.000
_cell.angle_alpha   90.00
_cell.angle_beta   90.00
_cell.angle_gamma   90.00
#
_symmetry.space_group_name_H-M   'P 1'
#
loop_
_entity.id
_entity.type
_entity.pdbx_description
1 polymer ?
#
loop_
_entity_poly.entity_id
_entity_poly.type
_entity_poly.pdbx_seq_one_letter_code
_entity_poly.pdbx_strand_id
1 'polypeptide(L)'
;ADAVRWFMAAGGSPWAARRVGHGTIQEVVRKTLLTYWNTVAFQALYARTSGWAPSAADPAPADRPVLDRWLLSELHALTDQVTQALDSYDTQRAGKLLSAFVDDLSNWYVRRSRRRFWQGDKAALRTLHEVVETVTKLMAPLTPFITERVWQDLVVPVTPGAPESVHLSSWPEADLTAIDPELSQQMVL
;
A
#
# COMPACT_ATOMS: atom_id res chain seq x y z
N ALA A 1 -15.09 -12.44 -1.39
CA ALA A 1 -14.03 -13.43 -1.68
C ALA A 1 -12.71 -13.05 -0.99
N ASP A 2 -12.20 -11.82 -1.15
CA ASP A 2 -10.89 -11.41 -0.60
C ASP A 2 -10.74 -11.57 0.91
N ALA A 3 -11.76 -11.26 1.70
CA ALA A 3 -11.73 -11.45 3.15
C ALA A 3 -11.40 -12.89 3.55
N VAL A 4 -11.97 -13.86 2.84
CA VAL A 4 -11.73 -15.30 3.08
C VAL A 4 -10.33 -15.69 2.63
N ARG A 5 -9.88 -15.19 1.46
CA ARG A 5 -8.51 -15.45 0.98
C ARG A 5 -7.46 -14.91 1.94
N TRP A 6 -7.63 -13.67 2.39
CA TRP A 6 -6.74 -13.07 3.39
C TRP A 6 -6.76 -13.87 4.69
N PHE A 7 -7.93 -14.21 5.22
CA PHE A 7 -8.03 -15.03 6.43
C PHE A 7 -7.28 -16.37 6.30
N MET A 8 -7.37 -17.03 5.13
CA MET A 8 -6.73 -18.32 4.89
C MET A 8 -5.24 -18.23 4.54
N ALA A 9 -4.78 -17.16 3.89
CA ALA A 9 -3.39 -17.02 3.47
C ALA A 9 -2.55 -16.27 4.53
N ALA A 10 -3.10 -15.18 5.08
CA ALA A 10 -2.40 -14.27 5.98
C ALA A 10 -2.78 -14.44 7.47
N GLY A 11 -3.96 -15.00 7.77
CA GLY A 11 -4.54 -15.02 9.12
C GLY A 11 -3.92 -16.01 10.12
N GLY A 12 -2.81 -16.68 9.79
CA GLY A 12 -2.18 -17.66 10.67
C GLY A 12 -1.22 -18.59 9.94
N SER A 13 -0.54 -19.47 10.65
CA SER A 13 0.30 -20.50 10.02
C SER A 13 -0.58 -21.45 9.19
N PRO A 14 -0.17 -21.85 7.97
CA PRO A 14 -0.89 -22.86 7.17
C PRO A 14 -1.07 -24.20 7.91
N TRP A 15 -0.16 -24.50 8.85
CA TRP A 15 -0.11 -25.76 9.59
C TRP A 15 -0.97 -25.75 10.86
N ALA A 16 -1.48 -24.57 11.26
CA ALA A 16 -2.24 -24.42 12.48
C ALA A 16 -3.75 -24.59 12.23
N ALA A 17 -4.44 -25.27 13.17
CA ALA A 17 -5.90 -25.33 13.15
C ALA A 17 -6.49 -23.92 13.27
N ARG A 18 -7.41 -23.56 12.36
CA ARG A 18 -8.05 -22.25 12.34
C ARG A 18 -9.51 -22.34 12.76
N ARG A 19 -9.89 -21.50 13.73
CA ARG A 19 -11.30 -21.28 14.08
C ARG A 19 -11.94 -20.37 13.04
N VAL A 20 -12.57 -20.98 12.04
CA VAL A 20 -13.35 -20.29 11.02
C VAL A 20 -14.65 -19.79 11.65
N GLY A 21 -14.91 -18.50 11.55
CA GLY A 21 -16.15 -17.91 12.05
C GLY A 21 -16.36 -16.50 11.52
N HIS A 22 -17.61 -16.04 11.55
CA HIS A 22 -17.97 -14.72 11.04
C HIS A 22 -17.19 -13.60 11.73
N GLY A 23 -16.95 -13.71 13.06
CA GLY A 23 -16.21 -12.70 13.82
C GLY A 23 -14.75 -12.54 13.37
N THR A 24 -14.02 -13.64 13.18
CA THR A 24 -12.61 -13.60 12.77
C THR A 24 -12.45 -13.08 11.34
N ILE A 25 -13.35 -13.46 10.43
CA ILE A 25 -13.37 -12.92 9.06
C ILE A 25 -13.72 -11.42 9.06
N GLN A 26 -14.66 -10.97 9.89
CA GLN A 26 -15.01 -9.55 10.01
C GLN A 26 -13.84 -8.71 10.53
N GLU A 27 -13.03 -9.25 11.46
CA GLU A 27 -11.86 -8.56 11.98
C GLU A 27 -10.80 -8.31 10.90
N VAL A 28 -10.54 -9.32 10.06
CA VAL A 28 -9.66 -9.20 8.88
C VAL A 28 -10.12 -8.07 7.94
N VAL A 29 -11.42 -8.03 7.64
CA VAL A 29 -12.00 -6.98 6.78
C VAL A 29 -11.78 -5.61 7.39
N ARG A 30 -12.12 -5.45 8.67
CA ARG A 30 -12.08 -4.14 9.34
C ARG A 30 -10.66 -3.60 9.48
N LYS A 31 -9.69 -4.45 9.84
CA LYS A 31 -8.33 -3.99 10.18
C LYS A 31 -7.46 -3.73 8.95
N THR A 32 -7.62 -4.51 7.88
CA THR A 32 -6.71 -4.40 6.72
C THR A 32 -7.43 -3.91 5.48
N LEU A 33 -8.45 -4.63 5.00
CA LEU A 33 -9.08 -4.31 3.71
C LEU A 33 -9.81 -2.98 3.74
N LEU A 34 -10.50 -2.66 4.84
CA LEU A 34 -11.21 -1.40 5.00
C LEU A 34 -10.24 -0.22 5.18
N THR A 35 -9.16 -0.40 5.95
CA THR A 35 -8.10 0.61 6.12
C THR A 35 -7.42 0.94 4.79
N TYR A 36 -7.07 -0.09 4.02
CA TYR A 36 -6.55 0.07 2.66
C TYR A 36 -7.53 0.81 1.76
N TRP A 37 -8.79 0.34 1.69
CA TRP A 37 -9.83 0.96 0.86
C TRP A 37 -10.08 2.42 1.22
N ASN A 38 -10.14 2.75 2.51
CA ASN A 38 -10.33 4.12 2.98
C ASN A 38 -9.15 5.03 2.60
N THR A 39 -7.93 4.49 2.62
CA THR A 39 -6.72 5.20 2.20
C THR A 39 -6.74 5.49 0.69
N VAL A 40 -7.16 4.52 -0.13
CA VAL A 40 -7.37 4.71 -1.57
C VAL A 40 -8.46 5.76 -1.84
N ALA A 41 -9.60 5.66 -1.14
CA ALA A 41 -10.69 6.62 -1.29
C ALA A 41 -10.27 8.04 -0.90
N PHE A 42 -9.45 8.17 0.16
CA PHE A 42 -8.85 9.43 0.57
C PHE A 42 -7.96 10.01 -0.55
N GLN A 43 -7.05 9.21 -1.10
CA GLN A 43 -6.19 9.64 -2.21
C GLN A 43 -7.00 10.10 -3.42
N ALA A 44 -7.98 9.29 -3.83
CA ALA A 44 -8.82 9.61 -4.98
C ALA A 44 -9.66 10.88 -4.77
N LEU A 45 -10.14 11.12 -3.55
CA LEU A 45 -10.84 12.34 -3.18
C LEU A 45 -9.95 13.57 -3.37
N TYR A 46 -8.77 13.58 -2.74
CA TYR A 46 -7.90 14.76 -2.75
C TYR A 46 -7.25 15.02 -4.10
N ALA A 47 -6.86 13.96 -4.82
CA ALA A 47 -6.41 14.08 -6.20
C ALA A 47 -7.46 14.79 -7.07
N ARG A 48 -8.73 14.36 -7.00
CA ARG A 48 -9.82 14.99 -7.76
C ARG A 48 -10.10 16.43 -7.33
N THR A 49 -10.19 16.71 -6.03
CA THR A 49 -10.49 18.07 -5.55
C THR A 49 -9.38 19.06 -5.87
N SER A 50 -8.14 18.59 -5.98
CA SER A 50 -6.98 19.42 -6.36
C SER A 50 -6.73 19.45 -7.87
N GLY A 51 -7.55 18.76 -8.68
CA GLY A 51 -7.32 18.63 -10.12
C GLY A 51 -5.97 18.01 -10.47
N TRP A 52 -5.45 17.15 -9.57
CA TRP A 52 -4.11 16.57 -9.70
C TRP A 52 -4.19 15.19 -10.36
N ALA A 53 -3.23 14.95 -11.25
CA ALA A 53 -2.88 13.65 -11.78
C ALA A 53 -1.35 13.50 -11.73
N PRO A 54 -0.83 12.28 -11.56
CA PRO A 54 0.60 12.05 -11.50
C PRO A 54 1.28 12.49 -12.80
N SER A 55 2.36 13.26 -12.69
CA SER A 55 3.09 13.77 -13.86
C SER A 55 4.59 13.88 -13.59
N ALA A 56 5.39 13.98 -14.65
CA ALA A 56 6.84 14.21 -14.54
C ALA A 56 7.19 15.58 -13.92
N ALA A 57 6.22 16.49 -13.77
CA ALA A 57 6.40 17.78 -13.11
C ALA A 57 6.23 17.69 -11.58
N ASP A 58 5.83 16.54 -11.04
CA ASP A 58 5.78 16.33 -9.59
C ASP A 58 7.20 16.22 -9.00
N PRO A 59 7.42 16.64 -7.75
CA PRO A 59 8.75 16.60 -7.13
C PRO A 59 9.36 15.19 -7.13
N ALA A 60 10.64 15.10 -7.51
CA ALA A 60 11.40 13.86 -7.44
C ALA A 60 11.54 13.40 -5.97
N PRO A 61 11.68 12.09 -5.70
CA PRO A 61 11.76 11.56 -4.33
C PRO A 61 12.73 12.32 -3.40
N ALA A 62 13.93 12.66 -3.88
CA ALA A 62 14.95 13.37 -3.10
C ALA A 62 14.51 14.78 -2.64
N ASP A 63 13.69 15.45 -3.46
CA ASP A 63 13.18 16.81 -3.23
C ASP A 63 11.89 16.85 -2.39
N ARG A 64 11.35 15.67 -2.04
CA ARG A 64 10.14 15.59 -1.21
C ARG A 64 10.47 15.82 0.26
N PRO A 65 9.50 16.35 1.04
CA PRO A 65 9.62 16.45 2.49
C PRO A 65 10.05 15.14 3.16
N VAL A 66 10.72 15.26 4.31
CA VAL A 66 11.31 14.12 5.02
C VAL A 66 10.32 12.98 5.29
N LEU A 67 9.06 13.33 5.58
CA LEU A 67 7.98 12.40 5.85
C LEU A 67 7.61 11.55 4.62
N ASP A 68 7.71 12.12 3.42
CA ASP A 68 7.44 11.42 2.17
C ASP A 68 8.59 10.48 1.82
N ARG A 69 9.83 10.94 2.01
CA ARG A 69 11.04 10.13 1.79
C ARG A 69 11.11 8.94 2.73
N TRP A 70 10.74 9.14 4.00
CA TRP A 70 10.57 8.05 4.96
C TRP A 70 9.56 7.03 4.45
N LEU A 71 8.38 7.47 3.98
CA LEU A 71 7.38 6.52 3.51
C LEU A 71 7.84 5.73 2.29
N LEU A 72 8.60 6.34 1.38
CA LEU A 72 9.21 5.66 0.24
C LEU A 72 10.28 4.65 0.67
N SER A 73 11.12 5.00 1.66
CA SER A 73 12.05 4.06 2.28
C SER A 73 11.34 2.84 2.85
N GLU A 74 10.28 3.05 3.65
CA GLU A 74 9.47 1.97 4.21
C GLU A 74 8.79 1.13 3.11
N LEU A 75 8.37 1.74 2.00
CA LEU A 75 7.79 1.02 0.86
C LEU A 75 8.80 0.09 0.18
N HIS A 76 10.05 0.52 0.01
CA HIS A 76 11.10 -0.34 -0.54
C HIS A 76 11.44 -1.49 0.42
N ALA A 77 11.52 -1.21 1.73
CA ALA A 77 11.71 -2.24 2.75
C ALA A 77 10.53 -3.23 2.78
N LEU A 78 9.29 -2.76 2.62
CA LEU A 78 8.10 -3.61 2.50
C LEU A 78 8.20 -4.51 1.27
N THR A 79 8.50 -3.92 0.11
CA THR A 79 8.59 -4.64 -1.17
C THR A 79 9.60 -5.78 -1.08
N ASP A 80 10.81 -5.51 -0.57
CA ASP A 80 11.84 -6.52 -0.37
C ASP A 80 11.38 -7.65 0.57
N GLN A 81 10.86 -7.28 1.75
CA GLN A 81 10.45 -8.28 2.76
C GLN A 81 9.25 -9.12 2.32
N VAL A 82 8.28 -8.54 1.62
CA VAL A 82 7.13 -9.28 1.07
C VAL A 82 7.59 -10.20 -0.06
N THR A 83 8.51 -9.76 -0.92
CA THR A 83 9.09 -10.59 -1.98
C THR A 83 9.78 -11.81 -1.37
N GLN A 84 10.69 -11.61 -0.41
CA GLN A 84 11.36 -12.71 0.29
C GLN A 84 10.38 -13.66 1.00
N ALA A 85 9.32 -13.12 1.60
CA ALA A 85 8.30 -13.94 2.25
C ALA A 85 7.56 -14.82 1.25
N LEU A 86 7.17 -14.28 0.09
CA LEU A 86 6.46 -15.04 -0.94
C LEU A 86 7.37 -16.04 -1.65
N ASP A 87 8.64 -15.69 -1.91
CA ASP A 87 9.64 -16.61 -2.48
C ASP A 87 9.94 -17.80 -1.55
N SER A 88 9.81 -17.60 -0.24
CA SER A 88 9.92 -18.66 0.77
C SER A 88 8.58 -19.33 1.11
N TYR A 89 7.52 -19.05 0.36
CA TYR A 89 6.16 -19.57 0.55
C TYR A 89 5.51 -19.20 1.91
N ASP A 90 6.01 -18.17 2.59
CA ASP A 90 5.48 -17.66 3.85
C ASP A 90 4.44 -16.54 3.63
N THR A 91 3.26 -16.96 3.20
CA THR A 91 2.10 -16.06 3.01
C THR A 91 1.61 -15.42 4.31
N GLN A 92 1.89 -16.03 5.46
CA GLN A 92 1.55 -15.47 6.77
C GLN A 92 2.41 -14.23 7.06
N ARG A 93 3.73 -14.33 6.84
CA ARG A 93 4.65 -13.20 7.01
C ARG A 93 4.32 -12.07 6.04
N ALA A 94 4.09 -12.38 4.77
CA ALA A 94 3.67 -11.39 3.78
C ALA A 94 2.41 -10.63 4.23
N GLY A 95 1.40 -11.36 4.68
CA GLY A 95 0.16 -10.78 5.21
C GLY A 95 0.38 -9.87 6.43
N LYS A 96 1.21 -10.28 7.39
CA LYS A 96 1.54 -9.45 8.57
C LYS A 96 2.23 -8.15 8.19
N LEU A 97 3.22 -8.22 7.30
CA LEU A 97 3.95 -7.05 6.80
C LEU A 97 3.01 -6.06 6.11
N LEU A 98 2.17 -6.55 5.20
CA LEU A 98 1.19 -5.74 4.48
C LEU A 98 0.14 -5.12 5.41
N SER A 99 -0.40 -5.89 6.36
CA SER A 99 -1.36 -5.37 7.36
C SER A 99 -0.75 -4.25 8.20
N ALA A 100 0.49 -4.42 8.67
CA ALA A 100 1.18 -3.42 9.48
C ALA A 100 1.43 -2.14 8.68
N PHE A 101 1.98 -2.27 7.48
CA PHE A 101 2.26 -1.11 6.63
C PHE A 101 0.99 -0.34 6.24
N VAL A 102 -0.11 -1.03 5.91
CA VAL A 102 -1.39 -0.37 5.61
C VAL A 102 -1.92 0.40 6.82
N ASP A 103 -1.72 -0.13 8.03
CA ASP A 103 -2.09 0.57 9.26
C ASP A 103 -1.23 1.83 9.46
N ASP A 104 0.10 1.73 9.32
CA ASP A 104 1.02 2.87 9.44
C ASP A 104 0.75 3.94 8.38
N LEU A 105 0.49 3.53 7.14
CA LEU A 105 0.13 4.42 6.04
C LEU A 105 -1.10 5.26 6.40
N SER A 106 -2.13 4.63 6.98
CA SER A 106 -3.39 5.30 7.32
C SER A 106 -3.28 6.13 8.61
N ASN A 107 -2.82 5.49 9.69
CA ASN A 107 -2.84 6.06 11.04
C ASN A 107 -1.72 7.06 11.29
N TRP A 108 -0.60 6.92 10.59
CA TRP A 108 0.58 7.72 10.82
C TRP A 108 0.83 8.68 9.67
N TYR A 109 1.05 8.21 8.43
CA TYR A 109 1.36 9.10 7.30
C TYR A 109 0.16 9.96 6.89
N VAL A 110 -0.97 9.36 6.50
CA VAL A 110 -2.15 10.11 6.05
C VAL A 110 -2.64 11.07 7.15
N ARG A 111 -2.63 10.61 8.41
CA ARG A 111 -3.02 11.44 9.56
C ARG A 111 -2.10 12.65 9.73
N ARG A 112 -0.77 12.48 9.71
CA ARG A 112 0.21 13.57 9.88
C ARG A 112 0.26 14.50 8.66
N SER A 113 0.00 13.99 7.46
CA SER A 113 0.02 14.75 6.20
C SER A 113 -1.33 15.36 5.81
N ARG A 114 -2.41 15.18 6.59
CA ARG A 114 -3.78 15.58 6.22
C ARG A 114 -3.90 17.04 5.74
N ARG A 115 -3.21 17.97 6.41
CA ARG A 115 -3.18 19.40 6.01
C ARG A 115 -2.57 19.61 4.62
N ARG A 116 -1.56 18.82 4.25
CA ARG A 116 -0.89 18.90 2.95
C ARG A 116 -1.82 18.44 1.82
N PHE A 117 -2.60 17.39 2.06
CA PHE A 117 -3.65 16.97 1.13
C PHE A 117 -4.75 18.02 0.94
N TRP A 118 -5.17 18.70 2.01
CA TRP A 118 -6.11 19.84 1.91
C TRP A 118 -5.59 20.99 1.06
N GLN A 119 -4.27 21.18 1.04
CA GLN A 119 -3.60 22.21 0.25
C GLN A 119 -3.27 21.77 -1.18
N GLY A 120 -3.57 20.52 -1.55
CA GLY A 120 -3.22 19.97 -2.86
C GLY A 120 -1.71 19.85 -3.08
N ASP A 121 -0.95 19.58 -2.01
CA ASP A 121 0.50 19.40 -2.07
C ASP A 121 0.85 18.23 -3.02
N LYS A 122 1.50 18.56 -4.14
CA LYS A 122 1.87 17.61 -5.19
C LYS A 122 2.83 16.53 -4.68
N ALA A 123 3.76 16.84 -3.76
CA ALA A 123 4.67 15.85 -3.21
C ALA A 123 3.93 14.79 -2.39
N ALA A 124 2.96 15.23 -1.56
CA ALA A 124 2.15 14.32 -0.74
C ALA A 124 1.25 13.43 -1.61
N LEU A 125 0.58 14.03 -2.61
CA LEU A 125 -0.29 13.33 -3.56
C LEU A 125 0.50 12.33 -4.41
N ARG A 126 1.66 12.74 -4.94
CA ARG A 126 2.54 11.87 -5.74
C ARG A 126 3.05 10.69 -4.91
N THR A 127 3.52 10.95 -3.69
CA THR A 127 4.02 9.89 -2.79
C THR A 127 2.92 8.90 -2.44
N LEU A 128 1.71 9.36 -2.07
CA LEU A 128 0.62 8.45 -1.75
C LEU A 128 0.16 7.64 -2.97
N HIS A 129 0.23 8.21 -4.18
CA HIS A 129 -0.09 7.47 -5.40
C HIS A 129 0.91 6.33 -5.66
N GLU A 130 2.21 6.61 -5.61
CA GLU A 130 3.27 5.59 -5.80
C GLU A 130 3.16 4.46 -4.77
N VAL A 131 2.90 4.82 -3.51
CA VAL A 131 2.74 3.87 -2.41
C VAL A 131 1.50 3.01 -2.63
N VAL A 132 0.34 3.61 -2.93
CA VAL A 132 -0.89 2.84 -3.17
C VAL A 132 -0.74 1.94 -4.39
N GLU A 133 -0.15 2.41 -5.49
CA GLU A 133 0.09 1.58 -6.67
C GLU A 133 0.93 0.34 -6.33
N THR A 134 2.04 0.55 -5.62
CA THR A 134 2.96 -0.53 -5.25
C THR A 134 2.31 -1.51 -4.27
N VAL A 135 1.62 -1.01 -3.24
CA VAL A 135 0.86 -1.86 -2.30
C VAL A 135 -0.24 -2.63 -3.02
N THR A 136 -0.91 -2.03 -4.02
CA THR A 136 -1.93 -2.71 -4.85
C THR A 136 -1.33 -3.93 -5.54
N LYS A 137 -0.13 -3.80 -6.12
CA LYS A 137 0.61 -4.91 -6.76
C LYS A 137 0.99 -5.98 -5.75
N LEU A 138 1.56 -5.59 -4.60
CA LEU A 138 1.97 -6.53 -3.54
C LEU A 138 0.78 -7.32 -2.96
N MET A 139 -0.39 -6.68 -2.84
CA MET A 139 -1.60 -7.32 -2.33
C MET A 139 -2.32 -8.21 -3.36
N ALA A 140 -2.08 -8.02 -4.66
CA ALA A 140 -2.86 -8.66 -5.73
C ALA A 140 -2.92 -10.21 -5.67
N PRO A 141 -1.84 -10.93 -5.33
CA PRO A 141 -1.90 -12.39 -5.18
C PRO A 141 -2.84 -12.86 -4.05
N LEU A 142 -2.97 -12.05 -2.99
CA LEU A 142 -3.75 -12.37 -1.80
C LEU A 142 -5.21 -11.91 -1.94
N THR A 143 -5.44 -10.70 -2.47
CA THR A 143 -6.76 -10.04 -2.54
C THR A 143 -7.08 -9.54 -3.95
N PRO A 144 -7.26 -10.43 -4.92
CA PRO A 144 -7.28 -10.08 -6.33
C PRO A 144 -8.44 -9.17 -6.75
N PHE A 145 -9.57 -9.18 -6.05
CA PHE A 145 -10.76 -8.43 -6.50
C PHE A 145 -10.70 -6.96 -6.07
N ILE A 146 -10.34 -6.67 -4.83
CA ILE A 146 -10.19 -5.29 -4.35
C ILE A 146 -9.00 -4.60 -5.02
N THR A 147 -7.89 -5.29 -5.24
CA THR A 147 -6.73 -4.71 -5.92
C THR A 147 -7.03 -4.42 -7.38
N GLU A 148 -7.77 -5.30 -8.06
CA GLU A 148 -8.24 -5.04 -9.42
C GLU A 148 -9.15 -3.81 -9.47
N ARG A 149 -10.09 -3.70 -8.53
CA ARG A 149 -10.97 -2.53 -8.46
C ARG A 149 -10.19 -1.23 -8.27
N VAL A 150 -9.19 -1.23 -7.37
CA VAL A 150 -8.32 -0.06 -7.13
C VAL A 150 -7.50 0.26 -8.37
N TRP A 151 -6.98 -0.75 -9.07
CA TRP A 151 -6.22 -0.57 -10.29
C TRP A 151 -7.02 0.15 -11.39
N GLN A 152 -8.25 -0.31 -11.63
CA GLN A 152 -9.17 0.30 -12.59
C GLN A 152 -9.57 1.72 -12.23
N ASP A 153 -9.79 2.00 -10.95
CA ASP A 153 -10.30 3.29 -10.49
C ASP A 153 -9.20 4.35 -10.30
N LEU A 154 -7.97 3.94 -9.96
CA LEU A 154 -6.91 4.85 -9.53
C LEU A 154 -5.68 4.87 -10.45
N VAL A 155 -5.33 3.76 -11.09
CA VAL A 155 -4.06 3.64 -11.85
C VAL A 155 -4.29 3.80 -13.34
N VAL A 156 -5.15 2.95 -13.93
CA VAL A 156 -5.48 2.97 -15.37
C VAL A 156 -5.91 4.36 -15.87
N PRO A 157 -6.75 5.13 -15.15
CA PRO A 157 -7.24 6.42 -15.67
C PRO A 157 -6.19 7.52 -15.76
N VAL A 158 -5.07 7.39 -15.05
CA VAL A 158 -4.07 8.46 -14.88
C VAL A 158 -2.66 8.07 -15.31
N THR A 159 -2.43 6.80 -15.64
CA THR A 159 -1.12 6.28 -16.03
C THR A 159 -1.16 5.82 -17.50
N PRO A 160 -0.63 6.62 -18.43
CA PRO A 160 -0.58 6.25 -19.84
C PRO A 160 0.16 4.92 -20.04
N GLY A 161 -0.47 3.96 -20.71
CA GLY A 161 0.13 2.65 -20.98
C GLY A 161 0.16 1.70 -19.79
N ALA A 162 -0.53 1.99 -18.68
CA ALA A 162 -0.70 1.02 -17.61
C ALA A 162 -1.36 -0.27 -18.14
N PRO A 163 -0.90 -1.46 -17.67
CA PRO A 163 -1.58 -2.72 -17.97
C PRO A 163 -3.07 -2.66 -17.65
N GLU A 164 -3.89 -3.33 -18.47
CA GLU A 164 -5.35 -3.32 -18.34
C GLU A 164 -5.86 -3.93 -17.03
N SER A 165 -5.02 -4.65 -16.28
CA SER A 165 -5.34 -5.25 -14.99
C SER A 165 -4.07 -5.29 -14.14
N VAL A 166 -4.21 -5.22 -12.81
CA VAL A 166 -3.06 -5.39 -11.89
C VAL A 166 -2.42 -6.77 -12.08
N HIS A 167 -3.21 -7.77 -12.48
CA HIS A 167 -2.75 -9.14 -12.72
C HIS A 167 -1.91 -9.29 -14.00
N LEU A 168 -1.88 -8.24 -14.84
CA LEU A 168 -1.01 -8.13 -16.01
C LEU A 168 0.19 -7.22 -15.75
N SER A 169 0.31 -6.66 -14.54
CA SER A 169 1.45 -5.83 -14.16
C SER A 169 2.63 -6.66 -13.66
N SER A 170 3.84 -6.14 -13.87
CA SER A 170 5.05 -6.73 -13.29
C SER A 170 5.05 -6.59 -11.77
N TRP A 171 5.63 -7.57 -11.10
CA TRP A 171 5.92 -7.49 -9.67
C TRP A 171 6.83 -6.27 -9.38
N PRO A 172 6.58 -5.50 -8.32
CA PRO A 172 7.40 -4.33 -8.01
C PRO A 172 8.78 -4.74 -7.50
N GLU A 173 9.81 -3.99 -7.87
CA GLU A 173 11.18 -4.19 -7.43
C GLU A 173 11.56 -3.17 -6.35
N ALA A 174 12.24 -3.63 -5.30
CA ALA A 174 12.75 -2.76 -4.24
C ALA A 174 14.08 -2.11 -4.66
N ASP A 175 14.22 -0.80 -4.46
CA ASP A 175 15.51 -0.13 -4.48
C ASP A 175 16.10 -0.18 -3.07
N LEU A 176 17.03 -1.10 -2.84
CA LEU A 176 17.68 -1.26 -1.54
C LEU A 176 18.53 -0.05 -1.14
N THR A 177 18.94 0.79 -2.10
CA THR A 177 19.70 2.01 -1.82
C THR A 177 18.82 3.16 -1.33
N ALA A 178 17.51 3.07 -1.57
CA ALA A 178 16.52 4.02 -1.09
C ALA A 178 15.99 3.69 0.32
N ILE A 179 16.41 2.57 0.91
CA ILE A 179 16.09 2.20 2.29
C ILE A 179 17.01 2.99 3.22
N ASP A 180 16.41 3.81 4.08
CA ASP A 180 17.09 4.66 5.07
C ASP A 180 16.67 4.24 6.49
N PRO A 181 17.47 3.39 7.16
CA PRO A 181 17.19 2.93 8.51
C PRO A 181 17.21 4.04 9.57
N GLU A 182 17.92 5.14 9.31
CA GLU A 182 17.99 6.28 10.23
C GLU A 182 16.65 7.02 10.25
N LEU A 183 16.04 7.24 9.07
CA LEU A 183 14.68 7.79 8.98
C LEU A 183 13.66 6.91 9.69
N SER A 184 13.76 5.58 9.56
CA SER A 184 12.87 4.65 10.27
C SER A 184 12.98 4.82 11.79
N GLN A 185 14.20 4.92 12.33
CA GLN A 185 14.42 5.09 13.78
C GLN A 185 13.89 6.43 14.31
N GLN A 186 14.10 7.52 13.56
CA GLN A 186 13.64 8.85 13.96
C GLN A 186 12.10 8.93 14.06
N MET A 187 11.39 8.05 13.35
CA MET A 187 9.93 8.09 13.23
C MET A 187 9.18 7.13 14.15
N VAL A 188 9.90 6.22 14.82
CA VAL A 188 9.39 5.38 15.92
C VAL A 188 9.29 6.15 17.25
N LEU A 189 10.00 7.29 17.37
CA LEU A 189 9.97 8.21 18.52
C LEU A 189 8.84 9.26 18.41
#